data_AF-A0A518K2Y9-F1
#
_entry.id   AF-A0A518K2Y9-F1
#
_cell.length_a   1.000
_cell.length_b   1.000
_cell.length_c   1.000
_cell.angle_alpha   90.00
_cell.angle_beta   90.00
_cell.angle_gamma   90.00
#
_symmetry.space_group_name_H-M   'P 1'
#
loop_
_entity.id
_entity.type
_entity.pdbx_description
1 polymer ?
#
loop_
_entity_poly.entity_id
_entity_poly.type
_entity_poly.pdbx_seq_one_letter_code
_entity_poly.pdbx_strand_id
1 'polypeptide(L)'
;MTLDPNESAESEADRQDRFVRLLSKHSSALYGYVLALTANRHDADDVFQETNVVLLRKWEQFEFGTDFLAWSCAIARYKTLSHLSRSRRQHALDPQLIEALSEKALDAARSADQRRDALLECIGKLGASQSRIVQSRYYHQYSVKEIAENLGMSSARVYRSLASIHRSLHECVQRNLGGVGG
;
A
#
# COMPACT_ATOMS: atom_id res chain seq x y z
N MET A 1 10.01 -4.94 48.72
CA MET A 1 10.39 -4.72 47.31
C MET A 1 9.16 -5.10 46.49
N THR A 2 8.26 -4.14 46.35
CA THR A 2 6.98 -4.28 45.65
C THR A 2 7.26 -4.28 44.16
N LEU A 3 6.83 -5.34 43.47
CA LEU A 3 6.75 -5.39 42.02
C LEU A 3 5.52 -4.58 41.60
N ASP A 4 5.72 -3.51 40.85
CA ASP A 4 4.64 -2.73 40.22
C ASP A 4 3.92 -3.60 39.17
N PRO A 5 2.59 -3.80 39.25
CA PRO A 5 1.85 -4.64 38.29
C PRO A 5 1.49 -3.95 36.95
N ASN A 6 2.06 -2.77 36.65
CA ASN A 6 1.62 -1.94 35.53
C ASN A 6 2.68 -1.83 34.42
N GLU A 7 3.19 -2.96 33.95
CA GLU A 7 3.94 -3.04 32.68
C GLU A 7 2.98 -3.44 31.54
N SER A 8 2.69 -2.47 30.65
CA SER A 8 2.24 -2.63 29.25
C SER A 8 0.78 -3.01 28.93
N ALA A 9 -0.20 -2.26 29.43
CA ALA A 9 -1.47 -2.14 28.70
C ALA A 9 -1.29 -1.11 27.55
N GLU A 10 -1.30 -1.57 26.29
CA GLU A 10 -1.30 -0.70 25.10
C GLU A 10 -2.49 0.28 25.22
N SER A 11 -2.23 1.58 25.14
CA SER A 11 -3.31 2.56 25.28
C SER A 11 -4.24 2.52 24.07
N GLU A 12 -5.49 2.98 24.24
CA GLU A 12 -6.43 3.03 23.12
C GLU A 12 -5.93 3.93 21.97
N ALA A 13 -5.22 5.01 22.32
CA ALA A 13 -4.57 5.89 21.35
C ALA A 13 -3.49 5.17 20.55
N ASP A 14 -2.65 4.35 21.19
CA ASP A 14 -1.60 3.57 20.52
C ASP A 14 -2.22 2.54 19.57
N ARG A 15 -3.29 1.87 19.99
CA ARG A 15 -4.05 0.92 19.15
C ARG A 15 -4.65 1.61 17.94
N GLN A 16 -5.25 2.78 18.13
CA GLN A 16 -5.82 3.57 17.05
C GLN A 16 -4.75 4.03 16.05
N ASP A 17 -3.60 4.52 16.54
CA ASP A 17 -2.46 4.89 15.69
C ASP A 17 -1.93 3.69 14.90
N ARG A 18 -1.84 2.52 15.53
CA ARG A 18 -1.46 1.27 14.86
C ARG A 18 -2.46 0.89 13.77
N PHE A 19 -3.75 1.05 14.01
CA PHE A 19 -4.78 0.85 12.99
C PHE A 19 -4.63 1.82 11.81
N VAL A 20 -4.42 3.12 12.07
CA VAL A 20 -4.21 4.13 11.03
C VAL A 20 -2.96 3.83 10.19
N ARG A 21 -1.89 3.31 10.83
CA ARG A 21 -0.69 2.85 10.11
C ARG A 21 -0.98 1.66 9.21
N LEU A 22 -1.77 0.67 9.67
CA LEU A 22 -2.21 -0.45 8.83
C LEU A 22 -3.06 0.04 7.65
N LEU A 23 -4.05 0.90 7.90
CA LEU A 23 -4.88 1.49 6.86
C LEU A 23 -4.05 2.22 5.81
N SER A 24 -3.10 3.06 6.26
CA SER A 24 -2.20 3.78 5.37
C SER A 24 -1.26 2.84 4.60
N LYS A 25 -0.78 1.77 5.24
CA LYS A 25 0.09 0.76 4.62
C LYS A 25 -0.60 0.08 3.43
N HIS A 26 -1.85 -0.33 3.62
CA HIS A 26 -2.63 -1.15 2.68
C HIS A 26 -3.50 -0.34 1.71
N SER A 27 -3.54 0.99 1.86
CA SER A 27 -4.41 1.91 1.11
C SER A 27 -4.31 1.74 -0.42
N SER A 28 -3.10 1.69 -0.98
CA SER A 28 -2.92 1.55 -2.43
C SER A 28 -3.36 0.18 -2.96
N ALA A 29 -3.10 -0.90 -2.23
CA ALA A 29 -3.53 -2.24 -2.60
C ALA A 29 -5.07 -2.37 -2.52
N LEU A 30 -5.68 -1.81 -1.47
CA LEU A 30 -7.13 -1.73 -1.32
C LEU A 30 -7.79 -0.92 -2.44
N TYR A 31 -7.19 0.20 -2.85
CA TYR A 31 -7.68 0.96 -4.00
C TYR A 31 -7.60 0.16 -5.31
N GLY A 32 -6.47 -0.52 -5.54
CA GLY A 32 -6.31 -1.41 -6.70
C GLY A 32 -7.35 -2.53 -6.74
N TYR A 33 -7.67 -3.11 -5.58
CA TYR A 33 -8.75 -4.07 -5.41
C TYR A 33 -10.11 -3.48 -5.79
N VAL A 34 -10.47 -2.31 -5.25
CA VAL A 34 -11.74 -1.64 -5.57
C VAL A 34 -11.85 -1.32 -7.06
N LEU A 35 -10.78 -0.79 -7.65
CA LEU A 35 -10.73 -0.44 -9.07
C LEU A 35 -10.93 -1.66 -9.98
N ALA A 36 -10.41 -2.83 -9.58
CA ALA A 36 -10.62 -4.08 -10.32
C ALA A 36 -12.09 -4.51 -10.33
N LEU A 37 -12.84 -4.21 -9.25
CA LEU A 37 -14.25 -4.58 -9.12
C LEU A 37 -15.21 -3.55 -9.73
N THR A 38 -14.83 -2.27 -9.77
CA THR A 38 -15.68 -1.23 -10.39
C THR A 38 -15.40 -1.04 -11.87
N ALA A 39 -14.19 -1.37 -12.34
CA ALA A 39 -13.70 -1.10 -13.70
C ALA A 39 -13.84 0.38 -14.15
N ASN A 40 -14.03 1.29 -13.20
CA ASN A 40 -14.24 2.72 -13.42
C ASN A 40 -13.60 3.50 -12.28
N ARG A 41 -12.76 4.48 -12.61
CA ARG A 41 -12.01 5.27 -11.62
C ARG A 41 -12.91 6.12 -10.72
N HIS A 42 -13.94 6.74 -11.28
CA HIS A 42 -14.85 7.58 -10.50
C HIS A 42 -15.65 6.74 -9.49
N ASP A 43 -16.20 5.61 -9.95
CA ASP A 43 -16.89 4.68 -9.05
C ASP A 43 -15.91 4.06 -8.03
N ALA A 44 -14.63 3.84 -8.42
CA ALA A 44 -13.61 3.36 -7.50
C ALA A 44 -13.29 4.37 -6.40
N ASP A 45 -13.15 5.65 -6.74
CA ASP A 45 -12.86 6.73 -5.78
C ASP A 45 -13.98 6.83 -4.75
N ASP A 46 -15.24 6.82 -5.19
CA ASP A 46 -16.42 6.89 -4.31
C ASP A 46 -16.48 5.66 -3.37
N VAL A 47 -16.38 4.45 -3.93
CA VAL A 47 -16.41 3.21 -3.15
C VAL A 47 -15.24 3.13 -2.17
N PHE A 48 -14.05 3.56 -2.58
CA PHE A 48 -12.87 3.56 -1.72
C PHE A 48 -13.03 4.53 -0.55
N GLN A 49 -13.56 5.73 -0.79
CA GLN A 49 -13.87 6.69 0.28
C GLN A 49 -14.90 6.13 1.27
N GLU A 50 -16.01 5.57 0.76
CA GLU A 50 -17.02 4.93 1.61
C GLU A 50 -16.46 3.76 2.43
N THR A 51 -15.55 2.99 1.83
CA THR A 51 -14.86 1.87 2.49
C THR A 51 -14.01 2.38 3.64
N ASN A 52 -13.18 3.40 3.41
CA ASN A 52 -12.33 4.00 4.46
C ASN A 52 -13.15 4.55 5.63
N VAL A 53 -14.28 5.20 5.35
CA VAL A 53 -15.20 5.67 6.41
C VAL A 53 -15.71 4.51 7.26
N VAL A 54 -16.07 3.38 6.64
CA VAL A 54 -16.53 2.19 7.37
C VAL A 54 -15.40 1.53 8.14
N LEU A 55 -14.20 1.43 7.57
CA LEU A 55 -13.02 0.88 8.25
C LEU A 55 -12.71 1.68 9.52
N LEU A 56 -12.67 3.01 9.42
CA LEU A 56 -12.43 3.89 10.57
C LEU A 56 -13.56 3.81 11.62
N ARG A 57 -14.81 3.61 11.22
CA ARG A 57 -15.92 3.42 12.17
C ARG A 57 -15.92 2.04 12.84
N LYS A 58 -15.34 1.03 12.18
CA LYS A 58 -15.30 -0.35 12.65
C LYS A 58 -13.91 -0.75 13.17
N TRP A 59 -13.04 0.21 13.44
CA TRP A 59 -11.65 -0.07 13.77
C TRP A 59 -11.49 -0.94 15.01
N GLU A 60 -12.36 -0.78 16.02
CA GLU A 60 -12.41 -1.61 17.24
C GLU A 60 -12.79 -3.07 16.96
N GLN A 61 -13.46 -3.34 15.83
CA GLN A 61 -13.86 -4.69 15.41
C GLN A 61 -12.72 -5.43 14.70
N PHE A 62 -11.62 -4.75 14.38
CA PHE A 62 -10.48 -5.40 13.76
C PHE A 62 -9.64 -6.13 14.83
N GLU A 63 -9.46 -7.43 14.62
CA GLU A 63 -8.59 -8.25 15.46
C GLU A 63 -7.14 -8.10 14.99
N PHE A 64 -6.33 -7.39 15.78
CA PHE A 64 -4.91 -7.22 15.46
C PHE A 64 -4.17 -8.57 15.40
N GLY A 65 -3.31 -8.72 14.39
CA GLY A 65 -2.61 -9.98 14.11
C GLY A 65 -3.28 -10.82 13.02
N THR A 66 -4.52 -10.49 12.64
CA THR A 66 -5.19 -11.08 11.47
C THR A 66 -4.84 -10.33 10.17
N ASP A 67 -5.26 -10.87 9.02
CA ASP A 67 -5.03 -10.25 7.70
C ASP A 67 -5.91 -9.02 7.50
N PHE A 68 -5.34 -7.84 7.78
CA PHE A 68 -5.99 -6.54 7.60
C PHE A 68 -6.43 -6.31 6.15
N LEU A 69 -5.65 -6.75 5.16
CA LEU A 69 -5.98 -6.55 3.76
C LEU A 69 -7.21 -7.37 3.38
N ALA A 70 -7.27 -8.64 3.80
CA ALA A 70 -8.45 -9.47 3.58
C ALA A 70 -9.70 -8.90 4.26
N TRP A 71 -9.59 -8.45 5.51
CA TRP A 71 -10.69 -7.82 6.24
C TRP A 71 -11.20 -6.55 5.54
N SER A 72 -10.29 -5.68 5.11
CA SER A 72 -10.65 -4.44 4.41
C SER A 72 -11.23 -4.70 3.01
N CYS A 73 -10.71 -5.67 2.26
CA CYS A 73 -11.25 -6.11 0.96
C CYS A 73 -12.66 -6.71 1.09
N ALA A 74 -12.98 -7.40 2.20
CA ALA A 74 -14.33 -7.90 2.45
C ALA A 74 -15.34 -6.75 2.62
N ILE A 75 -14.97 -5.70 3.38
CA ILE A 75 -15.79 -4.49 3.52
C ILE A 75 -15.93 -3.77 2.17
N ALA A 76 -14.83 -3.63 1.43
CA ALA A 76 -14.80 -3.01 0.11
C ALA A 76 -15.72 -3.75 -0.88
N ARG A 77 -15.70 -5.08 -0.90
CA ARG A 77 -16.59 -5.90 -1.76
C ARG A 77 -18.05 -5.57 -1.53
N TYR A 78 -18.47 -5.55 -0.27
CA TYR A 78 -19.84 -5.19 0.11
C TYR A 78 -20.19 -3.77 -0.35
N LYS A 79 -19.26 -2.83 -0.19
CA LYS A 79 -19.43 -1.45 -0.67
C LYS A 79 -19.55 -1.36 -2.19
N THR A 80 -18.73 -2.10 -2.94
CA THR A 80 -18.83 -2.18 -4.40
C THR A 80 -20.19 -2.72 -4.84
N LEU A 81 -20.65 -3.83 -4.26
CA LEU A 81 -21.94 -4.43 -4.57
C LEU A 81 -23.10 -3.46 -4.28
N SER A 82 -23.05 -2.79 -3.12
CA SER A 82 -24.06 -1.79 -2.75
C SER A 82 -24.05 -0.57 -3.68
N HIS A 83 -22.87 -0.09 -4.11
CA HIS A 83 -22.74 1.05 -5.01
C HIS A 83 -23.31 0.73 -6.40
N LEU A 84 -22.92 -0.43 -6.96
CA LEU A 84 -23.36 -0.85 -8.29
C LEU A 84 -24.87 -1.15 -8.34
N SER A 85 -25.44 -1.71 -7.26
CA SER A 85 -26.89 -1.91 -7.14
C SER A 85 -27.68 -0.59 -7.19
N ARG A 86 -27.15 0.47 -6.56
CA ARG A 86 -27.80 1.81 -6.55
C ARG A 86 -27.64 2.56 -7.86
N SER A 87 -26.55 2.32 -8.59
CA SER A 87 -26.15 3.11 -9.76
C SER A 87 -27.08 2.94 -10.98
N ARG A 88 -27.91 1.87 -11.06
CA ARG A 88 -28.83 1.58 -12.20
C ARG A 88 -28.21 1.77 -13.60
N ARG A 89 -26.88 1.73 -13.73
CA ARG A 89 -26.18 1.90 -15.01
C ARG A 89 -26.24 0.60 -15.80
N GLN A 90 -26.50 0.70 -17.10
CA GLN A 90 -26.57 -0.43 -18.05
C GLN A 90 -25.27 -1.27 -18.16
N HIS A 91 -24.17 -0.85 -17.52
CA HIS A 91 -22.85 -1.47 -17.59
C HIS A 91 -22.31 -1.93 -16.23
N ALA A 92 -23.17 -2.03 -15.21
CA ALA A 92 -22.75 -2.61 -13.93
C ALA A 92 -22.36 -4.09 -14.14
N LEU A 93 -21.20 -4.50 -13.61
CA LEU A 93 -20.80 -5.91 -13.63
C LEU A 93 -21.83 -6.74 -12.85
N ASP A 94 -22.08 -7.95 -13.35
CA ASP A 94 -22.92 -8.93 -12.67
C ASP A 94 -22.39 -9.21 -11.24
N PRO A 95 -23.22 -9.17 -10.19
CA PRO A 95 -22.83 -9.57 -8.84
C PRO A 95 -22.05 -10.89 -8.75
N GLN A 96 -22.38 -11.89 -9.58
CA GLN A 96 -21.66 -13.17 -9.60
C GLN A 96 -20.23 -13.01 -10.15
N LEU A 97 -20.07 -12.16 -11.16
CA LEU A 97 -18.76 -11.82 -11.71
C LEU A 97 -17.91 -11.04 -10.69
N ILE A 98 -18.52 -10.13 -9.93
CA ILE A 98 -17.82 -9.38 -8.87
C ILE A 98 -17.28 -10.32 -7.80
N GLU A 99 -18.05 -11.35 -7.42
CA GLU A 99 -17.58 -12.35 -6.46
C GLU A 99 -16.38 -13.12 -7.01
N ALA A 100 -16.46 -13.60 -8.26
CA ALA A 100 -15.35 -14.31 -8.89
C ALA A 100 -14.10 -13.44 -9.11
N LEU A 101 -14.30 -12.13 -9.37
CA LEU A 101 -13.20 -11.17 -9.50
C LEU A 101 -12.57 -10.82 -8.15
N SER A 102 -13.34 -10.88 -7.05
CA SER A 102 -12.87 -10.53 -5.71
C SER A 102 -11.66 -11.37 -5.30
N GLU A 103 -11.71 -12.70 -5.48
CA GLU A 103 -10.60 -13.58 -5.10
C GLU A 103 -9.32 -13.21 -5.85
N LYS A 104 -9.40 -13.06 -7.17
CA LYS A 104 -8.26 -12.68 -8.01
C LYS A 104 -7.73 -11.29 -7.68
N ALA A 105 -8.64 -10.34 -7.41
CA ALA A 105 -8.27 -8.98 -7.03
C ALA A 105 -7.57 -8.95 -5.67
N LEU A 106 -8.00 -9.79 -4.72
CA LEU A 106 -7.37 -9.90 -3.40
C LEU A 106 -5.94 -10.47 -3.53
N ASP A 107 -5.75 -11.51 -4.35
CA ASP A 107 -4.42 -12.06 -4.61
C ASP A 107 -3.49 -11.03 -5.29
N ALA A 108 -4.01 -10.28 -6.25
CA ALA A 108 -3.27 -9.18 -6.88
C ALA A 108 -2.91 -8.08 -5.86
N ALA A 109 -3.84 -7.73 -4.97
CA ALA A 109 -3.61 -6.75 -3.90
C ALA A 109 -2.53 -7.23 -2.92
N ARG A 110 -2.59 -8.49 -2.47
CA ARG A 110 -1.55 -9.11 -1.62
C ARG A 110 -0.18 -9.09 -2.29
N SER A 111 -0.12 -9.46 -3.58
CA SER A 111 1.13 -9.42 -4.36
C SER A 111 1.69 -8.00 -4.48
N ALA A 112 0.83 -7.00 -4.65
CA ALA A 112 1.23 -5.60 -4.70
C ALA A 112 1.82 -5.13 -3.35
N ASP A 113 1.19 -5.49 -2.23
CA ASP A 113 1.70 -5.16 -0.90
C ASP A 113 3.03 -5.85 -0.57
N GLN A 114 3.17 -7.13 -0.93
CA GLN A 114 4.43 -7.85 -0.78
C GLN A 114 5.55 -7.21 -1.60
N ARG A 115 5.28 -6.81 -2.85
CA ARG A 115 6.24 -6.07 -3.69
C ARG A 115 6.63 -4.73 -3.06
N ARG A 116 5.66 -4.01 -2.50
CA ARG A 116 5.88 -2.74 -1.80
C ARG A 116 6.76 -2.93 -0.56
N ASP A 117 6.46 -3.93 0.26
CA ASP A 117 7.25 -4.27 1.46
C ASP A 117 8.69 -4.63 1.08
N ALA A 118 8.87 -5.50 0.08
CA ALA A 118 10.20 -5.86 -0.45
C ALA A 118 10.95 -4.63 -1.00
N LEU A 119 10.27 -3.71 -1.69
CA LEU A 119 10.88 -2.49 -2.19
C LEU A 119 11.36 -1.59 -1.05
N LEU A 120 10.56 -1.39 -0.01
CA LEU A 120 10.95 -0.58 1.16
C LEU A 120 12.17 -1.17 1.87
N GLU A 121 12.21 -2.49 2.04
CA GLU A 121 13.38 -3.20 2.58
C GLU A 121 14.62 -3.00 1.71
N CYS A 122 14.48 -3.13 0.39
CA CYS A 122 15.58 -2.91 -0.56
C CYS A 122 16.07 -1.46 -0.61
N ILE A 123 15.17 -0.48 -0.46
CA ILE A 123 15.54 0.93 -0.32
C ILE A 123 16.36 1.14 0.96
N GLY A 124 16.01 0.48 2.06
CA GLY A 124 16.76 0.51 3.32
C GLY A 124 18.19 -0.03 3.22
N LYS A 125 18.49 -0.84 2.19
CA LYS A 125 19.83 -1.40 1.92
C LYS A 125 20.69 -0.49 1.03
N LEU A 126 20.16 0.62 0.52
CA LEU A 126 20.92 1.54 -0.33
C LEU A 126 22.01 2.27 0.47
N GLY A 127 23.17 2.46 -0.16
CA GLY A 127 24.25 3.27 0.44
C GLY A 127 23.84 4.75 0.58
N ALA A 128 24.46 5.47 1.51
CA ALA A 128 24.09 6.85 1.85
C ALA A 128 24.09 7.84 0.67
N SER A 129 24.94 7.63 -0.34
CA SER A 129 24.92 8.45 -1.57
C SER A 129 23.71 8.16 -2.45
N GLN A 130 23.38 6.88 -2.65
CA GLN A 130 22.22 6.45 -3.44
C GLN A 130 20.91 6.83 -2.76
N SER A 131 20.82 6.65 -1.43
CA SER A 131 19.64 7.03 -0.65
C SER A 131 19.34 8.53 -0.75
N ARG A 132 20.36 9.39 -0.70
CA ARG A 132 20.20 10.84 -0.91
C ARG A 132 19.62 11.16 -2.28
N ILE A 133 20.11 10.52 -3.34
CA ILE A 133 19.60 10.73 -4.71
C ILE A 133 18.13 10.29 -4.82
N VAL A 134 17.76 9.14 -4.23
CA VAL A 134 16.37 8.66 -4.21
C VAL A 134 15.47 9.63 -3.45
N GLN A 135 15.89 10.07 -2.27
CA GLN A 135 15.13 11.02 -1.45
C GLN A 135 14.93 12.35 -2.19
N SER A 136 16.00 12.92 -2.76
CA SER A 136 15.89 14.14 -3.57
C SER A 136 14.95 13.97 -4.76
N ARG A 137 14.99 12.83 -5.45
CA ARG A 137 14.16 12.61 -6.64
C ARG A 137 12.68 12.36 -6.31
N TYR A 138 12.39 11.52 -5.34
CA TYR A 138 11.04 10.99 -5.12
C TYR A 138 10.31 11.63 -3.93
N TYR A 139 11.04 12.11 -2.92
CA TYR A 139 10.44 12.79 -1.77
C TYR A 139 10.39 14.30 -1.99
N HIS A 140 11.53 14.91 -2.35
CA HIS A 140 11.61 16.35 -2.61
C HIS A 140 11.20 16.75 -4.03
N GLN A 141 10.93 15.78 -4.91
CA GLN A 141 10.52 15.98 -6.31
C GLN A 141 11.48 16.84 -7.15
N TYR A 142 12.75 16.91 -6.77
CA TYR A 142 13.76 17.66 -7.52
C TYR A 142 14.00 17.06 -8.90
N SER A 143 14.21 17.94 -9.87
CA SER A 143 14.73 17.60 -11.18
C SER A 143 16.16 17.07 -11.08
N VAL A 144 16.60 16.33 -12.10
CA VAL A 144 17.98 15.82 -12.16
C VAL A 144 19.02 16.94 -12.10
N LYS A 145 18.69 18.12 -12.63
CA LYS A 145 19.56 19.30 -12.59
C LYS A 145 19.70 19.84 -11.16
N GLU A 146 18.59 20.01 -10.45
CA GLU A 146 18.60 20.47 -9.05
C GLU A 146 19.32 19.47 -8.15
N ILE A 147 19.15 18.15 -8.38
CA ILE A 147 19.89 17.12 -7.64
C ILE A 147 21.40 17.25 -7.90
N ALA A 148 21.80 17.46 -9.15
CA ALA A 148 23.20 17.61 -9.52
C ALA A 148 23.83 18.83 -8.82
N GLU A 149 23.14 19.96 -8.83
CA GLU A 149 23.56 21.20 -8.15
C GLU A 149 23.65 20.99 -6.62
N ASN A 150 22.60 20.46 -6.00
CA ASN A 150 22.53 20.28 -4.54
C ASN A 150 23.55 19.27 -4.00
N LEU A 151 23.89 18.24 -4.78
CA LEU A 151 24.82 17.19 -4.37
C LEU A 151 26.26 17.41 -4.90
N GLY A 152 26.53 18.49 -5.63
CA GLY A 152 27.85 18.75 -6.22
C GLY A 152 28.28 17.69 -7.25
N MET A 153 27.33 17.17 -8.01
CA MET A 153 27.53 16.11 -9.01
C MET A 153 27.22 16.64 -10.42
N SER A 154 27.70 15.97 -11.47
CA SER A 154 27.22 16.24 -12.83
C SER A 154 25.87 15.57 -13.07
N SER A 155 25.00 16.18 -13.88
CA SER A 155 23.70 15.58 -14.26
C SER A 155 23.87 14.19 -14.87
N ALA A 156 24.92 13.97 -15.66
CA ALA A 156 25.25 12.66 -16.21
C ALA A 156 25.55 11.61 -15.12
N ARG A 157 26.23 12.00 -14.03
CA ARG A 157 26.47 11.12 -12.88
C ARG A 157 25.16 10.81 -12.15
N VAL A 158 24.25 11.78 -12.01
CA VAL A 158 22.94 11.56 -11.39
C VAL A 158 22.09 10.58 -12.22
N TYR A 159 22.00 10.75 -13.54
CA TYR A 159 21.31 9.82 -14.43
C TYR A 159 21.84 8.38 -14.31
N ARG A 160 23.17 8.21 -14.36
CA ARG A 160 23.79 6.89 -14.20
C ARG A 160 23.50 6.29 -12.82
N SER A 161 23.54 7.11 -11.77
CA SER A 161 23.23 6.67 -10.41
C SER A 161 21.79 6.20 -10.30
N LEU A 162 20.82 6.98 -10.81
CA LEU A 162 19.40 6.59 -10.84
C LEU A 162 19.18 5.27 -11.60
N ALA A 163 19.77 5.12 -12.78
CA ALA A 163 19.66 3.88 -13.55
C ALA A 163 20.25 2.67 -12.79
N SER A 164 21.40 2.85 -12.14
CA SER A 164 22.03 1.82 -11.31
C SER A 164 21.17 1.47 -10.09
N ILE A 165 20.58 2.48 -9.43
CA ILE A 165 19.70 2.30 -8.28
C ILE A 165 18.45 1.52 -8.69
N HIS A 166 17.78 1.91 -9.77
CA HIS A 166 16.58 1.21 -10.26
C HIS A 166 16.87 -0.25 -10.57
N ARG A 167 18.00 -0.54 -11.24
CA ARG A 167 18.42 -1.92 -11.51
C ARG A 167 18.65 -2.71 -10.23
N SER A 168 19.39 -2.13 -9.28
CA SER A 168 19.71 -2.78 -8.00
C SER A 168 18.45 -3.05 -7.17
N LEU A 169 17.52 -2.10 -7.12
CA LEU A 169 16.24 -2.25 -6.44
C LEU A 169 15.38 -3.32 -7.11
N HIS A 170 15.29 -3.33 -8.43
CA HIS A 170 14.58 -4.36 -9.17
C HIS A 170 15.14 -5.77 -8.88
N GLU A 171 16.46 -5.96 -8.97
CA GLU A 171 17.11 -7.24 -8.67
C GLU A 171 16.96 -7.67 -7.20
N CYS A 172 16.98 -6.71 -6.27
CA CYS A 172 16.75 -6.97 -4.86
C CYS A 172 15.31 -7.42 -4.60
N VAL A 173 14.31 -6.72 -5.16
CA VAL A 173 12.90 -7.07 -5.01
C VAL A 173 12.60 -8.44 -5.62
N GLN A 174 13.11 -8.72 -6.83
CA GLN A 174 12.92 -10.02 -7.47
C GLN A 174 13.51 -11.18 -6.64
N ARG A 175 14.69 -10.97 -6.02
CA ARG A 175 15.28 -11.96 -5.11
C ARG A 175 14.46 -12.14 -3.83
N ASN A 176 14.02 -11.05 -3.22
CA ASN A 176 13.21 -11.11 -2.00
C ASN A 176 11.86 -11.79 -2.24
N LEU A 177 11.24 -11.60 -3.42
CA LEU A 177 9.96 -12.24 -3.75
C LEU A 177 10.15 -13.69 -4.26
N GLY A 178 11.22 -13.96 -5.00
CA GLY A 178 11.55 -15.31 -5.49
C GLY A 178 12.07 -16.25 -4.40
N GLY A 179 12.62 -15.73 -3.30
CA GLY A 179 13.06 -16.49 -2.14
C GLY A 179 11.95 -16.87 -1.15
N VAL A 180 10.72 -16.39 -1.33
CA VAL A 180 9.55 -16.68 -0.47
C VAL A 180 8.79 -17.93 -0.93
N GLY A 181 9.30 -18.64 -1.95
CA GLY A 181 8.68 -19.83 -2.54
C GLY A 181 9.56 -21.09 -2.51
N GLY A 182 10.29 -21.34 -1.42
CA GLY A 182 11.08 -22.56 -1.19
C GLY A 182 10.74 -23.21 0.13
#